data_AF-A0AAV7I8H9-F1
#
_entry.id   AF-A0AAV7I8H9-F1
#
_cell.length_a   1.000
_cell.length_b   1.000
_cell.length_c   1.000
_cell.angle_alpha   90.00
_cell.angle_beta   90.00
_cell.angle_gamma   90.00
#
_symmetry.space_group_name_H-M   'P 1'
#
loop_
_entity.id
_entity.type
_entity.pdbx_description
1 polymer ?
#
loop_
_entity_poly.entity_id
_entity_poly.type
_entity_poly.pdbx_seq_one_letter_code
_entity_poly.pdbx_strand_id
1 'polypeptide(L)'
;MVLKAGFNELKVSLIPRENQINMSQIFRRGQIKASITRIQTFIEEFTDSPLNQAKLQQRIENLKAVFSALPDITAELMASDPDGNHDIIETKITENYMDVLATAILLQNNTTETTRDRSVTPAISESSSNQTLDHNLTRMPKRELRKFDGKLEEWKAFSHWFKSNVHERHKSNVLVGEAANTIASQGLMYIAIST
;
A
#
# COMPACT_ATOMS: atom_id res chain seq x y z
N MET A 1 3.52 -50.65 -57.23
CA MET A 1 3.31 -49.21 -57.49
C MET A 1 1.89 -48.87 -57.05
N VAL A 2 1.73 -48.14 -55.94
CA VAL A 2 0.64 -47.19 -55.58
C VAL A 2 0.88 -46.86 -54.10
N LEU A 3 1.52 -45.72 -53.85
CA LEU A 3 1.66 -45.14 -52.50
C LEU A 3 0.36 -44.40 -52.17
N LYS A 4 -0.40 -44.89 -51.18
CA LYS A 4 -1.48 -44.14 -50.55
C LYS A 4 -0.87 -43.06 -49.66
N ALA A 5 -0.72 -41.85 -50.19
CA ALA A 5 -0.50 -40.66 -49.36
C ALA A 5 -1.85 -40.25 -48.76
N GLY A 6 -2.02 -40.54 -47.47
CA GLY A 6 -3.13 -40.01 -46.67
C GLY A 6 -2.96 -38.50 -46.51
N PHE A 7 -3.71 -37.74 -47.30
CA PHE A 7 -3.88 -36.31 -47.11
C PHE A 7 -4.86 -36.13 -45.93
N ASN A 8 -4.32 -36.14 -44.71
CA ASN A 8 -5.09 -35.72 -43.54
C ASN A 8 -5.36 -34.23 -43.69
N GLU A 9 -6.58 -33.90 -44.13
CA GLU A 9 -7.15 -32.56 -44.03
C GLU A 9 -7.09 -32.10 -42.57
N LEU A 10 -6.06 -31.33 -42.24
CA LEU A 10 -6.11 -30.43 -41.10
C LEU A 10 -7.19 -29.39 -41.40
N LYS A 11 -8.42 -29.69 -41.01
CA LYS A 11 -9.47 -28.69 -40.82
C LYS A 11 -9.03 -27.77 -39.68
N VAL A 12 -8.13 -26.84 -40.00
CA VAL A 12 -7.95 -25.64 -39.19
C VAL A 12 -9.28 -24.92 -39.26
N SER A 13 -10.04 -25.01 -38.18
CA SER A 13 -11.25 -24.22 -37.95
C SER A 13 -10.86 -22.75 -38.02
N LEU A 14 -10.99 -22.12 -39.19
CA LEU A 14 -10.82 -20.68 -39.36
C LEU A 14 -12.04 -20.01 -38.73
N ILE A 15 -11.97 -19.78 -37.42
CA ILE A 15 -12.82 -18.78 -36.78
C ILE A 15 -12.46 -17.43 -37.41
N PRO A 16 -13.44 -16.66 -37.95
CA PRO A 16 -13.19 -15.33 -38.49
C PRO A 16 -12.40 -14.46 -37.49
N ARG A 17 -11.44 -13.65 -37.97
CA ARG A 17 -10.54 -12.88 -37.09
C ARG A 17 -11.32 -11.97 -36.13
N GLU A 18 -12.42 -11.38 -36.57
CA GLU A 18 -13.33 -10.56 -35.75
C GLU A 18 -13.89 -11.35 -34.56
N ASN A 19 -14.28 -12.60 -34.76
CA ASN A 19 -14.75 -13.48 -33.69
C ASN A 19 -13.63 -13.88 -32.72
N GLN A 20 -12.39 -14.03 -33.19
CA GLN A 20 -11.25 -14.30 -32.31
C GLN A 20 -10.92 -13.10 -31.41
N ILE A 21 -10.95 -11.88 -31.96
CA ILE A 21 -10.70 -10.64 -31.23
C ILE A 21 -11.75 -10.48 -30.12
N ASN A 22 -13.04 -10.61 -30.46
CA ASN A 22 -14.14 -10.53 -29.49
C ASN A 22 -13.97 -11.54 -28.34
N MET A 23 -13.68 -12.80 -28.65
CA MET A 23 -13.49 -13.83 -27.62
C MET A 23 -12.30 -13.51 -26.70
N SER A 24 -11.20 -13.00 -27.25
CA SER A 24 -10.02 -12.63 -26.45
C SER A 24 -10.31 -11.47 -25.50
N GLN A 25 -11.06 -10.45 -25.95
CA GLN A 25 -11.39 -9.29 -25.13
C GLN A 25 -12.46 -9.61 -24.08
N ILE A 26 -13.46 -10.41 -24.43
CA ILE A 26 -14.43 -10.95 -23.46
C ILE A 26 -13.70 -11.72 -22.35
N PHE A 27 -12.70 -12.53 -22.71
CA PHE A 27 -11.89 -13.26 -21.74
C PHE A 27 -11.09 -12.32 -20.84
N ARG A 28 -10.39 -11.31 -21.39
CA ARG A 28 -9.65 -10.30 -20.60
C ARG A 28 -10.56 -9.54 -19.65
N ARG A 29 -11.73 -9.09 -20.09
CA ARG A 29 -12.76 -8.50 -19.21
C ARG A 29 -13.18 -9.46 -18.10
N GLY A 30 -13.33 -10.74 -18.42
CA GLY A 30 -13.60 -11.80 -17.44
C GLY A 30 -12.50 -11.94 -16.37
N GLN A 31 -11.23 -11.79 -16.76
CA GLN A 31 -10.10 -11.80 -15.81
C GLN A 31 -10.15 -10.62 -14.84
N ILE A 32 -10.52 -9.42 -15.32
CA ILE A 32 -10.71 -8.24 -14.47
C ILE A 32 -11.80 -8.52 -13.43
N LYS A 33 -12.97 -9.03 -13.87
CA LYS A 33 -14.05 -9.42 -12.96
C LYS A 33 -13.59 -10.44 -11.91
N ALA A 34 -12.86 -11.47 -12.35
CA ALA A 34 -12.32 -12.47 -11.43
C ALA A 34 -11.33 -11.87 -10.42
N SER A 35 -10.53 -10.87 -10.83
CA SER A 35 -9.62 -10.17 -9.92
C SER A 35 -10.37 -9.39 -8.84
N ILE A 36 -11.45 -8.68 -9.22
CA ILE A 36 -12.33 -7.97 -8.29
C ILE A 36 -12.92 -8.97 -7.28
N THR A 37 -13.52 -10.07 -7.76
CA THR A 37 -14.12 -11.10 -6.91
C THR A 37 -13.11 -11.71 -5.94
N ARG A 38 -11.88 -12.02 -6.37
CA ARG A 38 -10.84 -12.59 -5.49
C ARG A 38 -10.46 -11.66 -4.34
N ILE A 39 -10.50 -10.35 -4.56
CA ILE A 39 -10.22 -9.38 -3.50
C ILE A 39 -11.42 -9.22 -2.60
N GLN A 40 -12.63 -9.20 -3.16
CA GLN A 40 -13.86 -9.20 -2.39
C GLN A 40 -13.91 -10.40 -1.42
N THR A 41 -13.66 -11.63 -1.90
CA THR A 41 -13.60 -12.82 -1.03
C THR A 41 -12.51 -12.70 0.04
N PHE A 42 -11.34 -12.14 -0.32
CA PHE A 42 -10.28 -11.90 0.65
C PHE A 42 -10.67 -10.87 1.74
N ILE A 43 -11.46 -9.86 1.38
CA ILE A 43 -12.01 -8.85 2.29
C ILE A 43 -13.06 -9.47 3.22
N GLU A 44 -13.93 -10.33 2.70
CA GLU A 44 -14.97 -11.02 3.48
C GLU A 44 -14.37 -11.95 4.55
N GLU A 45 -13.25 -12.59 4.25
CA GLU A 45 -12.50 -13.46 5.16
C GLU A 45 -11.38 -12.73 5.93
N PHE A 46 -11.36 -11.39 5.85
CA PHE A 46 -10.25 -10.61 6.36
C PHE A 46 -10.13 -10.68 7.87
N THR A 47 -8.91 -10.95 8.35
CA THR A 47 -8.54 -10.90 9.77
C THR A 47 -7.41 -9.93 9.97
N ASP A 48 -7.53 -9.07 11.00
CA ASP A 48 -6.56 -8.02 11.26
C ASP A 48 -5.24 -8.63 11.78
N SER A 49 -4.27 -8.71 10.86
CA SER A 49 -2.94 -9.26 11.09
C SER A 49 -1.96 -8.49 10.21
N PRO A 50 -0.73 -8.18 10.69
CA PRO A 50 0.27 -7.48 9.89
C PRO A 50 0.53 -8.12 8.52
N LEU A 51 0.50 -9.46 8.46
CA LEU A 51 0.67 -10.20 7.22
C LEU A 51 -0.51 -10.00 6.25
N ASN A 52 -1.74 -10.02 6.77
CA ASN A 52 -2.93 -9.83 5.96
C ASN A 52 -3.06 -8.39 5.47
N GLN A 53 -2.64 -7.42 6.28
CA GLN A 53 -2.56 -6.01 5.88
C GLN A 53 -1.59 -5.80 4.71
N ALA A 54 -0.38 -6.37 4.79
CA ALA A 54 0.58 -6.31 3.68
C ALA A 54 0.03 -6.98 2.40
N LYS A 55 -0.63 -8.14 2.55
CA LYS A 55 -1.31 -8.81 1.42
C LYS A 55 -2.45 -7.98 0.84
N LEU A 56 -3.24 -7.32 1.69
CA LEU A 56 -4.33 -6.45 1.26
C LEU A 56 -3.80 -5.28 0.43
N GLN A 57 -2.74 -4.62 0.91
CA GLN A 57 -2.07 -3.55 0.18
C GLN A 57 -1.62 -3.99 -1.21
N GLN A 58 -0.88 -5.10 -1.29
CA GLN A 58 -0.40 -5.61 -2.57
C GLN A 58 -1.55 -5.97 -3.52
N ARG A 59 -2.64 -6.53 -2.98
CA ARG A 59 -3.84 -6.85 -3.75
C ARG A 59 -4.52 -5.60 -4.29
N ILE A 60 -4.62 -4.53 -3.50
CA ILE A 60 -5.16 -3.23 -3.95
C ILE A 60 -4.33 -2.67 -5.11
N GLU A 61 -3.00 -2.68 -5.00
CA GLU A 61 -2.09 -2.19 -6.05
C GLU A 61 -2.26 -2.99 -7.34
N ASN A 62 -2.28 -4.33 -7.23
CA ASN A 62 -2.51 -5.21 -8.37
C ASN A 62 -3.89 -4.98 -9.02
N LEU A 63 -4.93 -4.76 -8.21
CA LEU A 63 -6.28 -4.51 -8.71
C LEU A 63 -6.35 -3.23 -9.54
N LYS A 64 -5.74 -2.15 -9.04
CA LYS A 64 -5.66 -0.87 -9.77
C LYS A 64 -4.97 -1.06 -11.13
N ALA A 65 -3.87 -1.79 -11.16
CA ALA A 65 -3.12 -2.06 -12.39
C ALA A 65 -3.89 -2.93 -13.40
N VAL A 66 -4.64 -3.93 -12.94
CA VAL A 66 -5.46 -4.77 -13.81
C VAL A 66 -6.70 -4.02 -14.31
N PHE A 67 -7.32 -3.22 -13.44
CA PHE A 67 -8.52 -2.46 -13.75
C PHE A 67 -8.28 -1.34 -14.78
N SER A 68 -7.08 -0.75 -14.82
CA SER A 68 -6.76 0.31 -15.79
C SER A 68 -6.86 -0.13 -17.26
N ALA A 69 -6.88 -1.43 -17.54
CA ALA A 69 -7.07 -1.97 -18.89
C ALA A 69 -8.56 -2.07 -19.31
N LEU A 70 -9.51 -1.85 -18.40
CA LEU A 70 -10.94 -2.00 -18.70
C LEU A 70 -11.44 -1.07 -19.81
N PRO A 71 -11.12 0.24 -19.83
CA PRO A 71 -11.63 1.15 -20.85
C PRO A 71 -11.18 0.76 -22.26
N ASP A 72 -9.92 0.35 -22.40
CA ASP A 72 -9.37 -0.10 -23.69
C ASP A 72 -10.08 -1.36 -24.18
N ILE A 73 -10.32 -2.33 -23.27
CA ILE A 73 -11.04 -3.56 -23.60
C ILE A 73 -12.47 -3.25 -24.03
N THR A 74 -13.17 -2.34 -23.35
CA THR A 74 -14.54 -1.96 -23.76
C THR A 74 -14.53 -1.24 -25.11
N ALA A 75 -13.59 -0.33 -25.35
CA ALA A 75 -13.47 0.37 -26.63
C ALA A 75 -13.27 -0.59 -27.80
N GLU A 76 -12.38 -1.58 -27.64
CA GLU A 76 -12.14 -2.61 -28.66
C GLU A 76 -13.38 -3.51 -28.89
N LEU A 77 -14.12 -3.82 -27.82
CA LEU A 77 -15.36 -4.59 -27.90
C LEU A 77 -16.47 -3.80 -28.58
N MET A 78 -16.67 -2.52 -28.25
CA MET A 78 -17.65 -1.65 -28.92
C MET A 78 -17.34 -1.45 -30.40
N ALA A 79 -16.06 -1.38 -30.78
CA ALA A 79 -15.67 -1.29 -32.18
C ALA A 79 -15.99 -2.56 -32.98
N SER A 80 -15.98 -3.71 -32.30
CA SER A 80 -16.14 -5.04 -32.92
C SER A 80 -17.56 -5.60 -32.79
N ASP A 81 -18.33 -5.16 -31.79
CA ASP A 81 -19.71 -5.53 -31.49
C ASP A 81 -20.48 -4.28 -30.97
N PRO A 82 -20.87 -3.34 -31.87
CA PRO A 82 -21.51 -2.09 -31.49
C PRO A 82 -22.90 -2.25 -30.85
N ASP A 83 -23.60 -3.34 -31.19
CA ASP A 83 -24.93 -3.65 -30.64
C ASP A 83 -24.84 -4.36 -29.28
N GLY A 84 -23.62 -4.68 -28.83
CA GLY A 84 -23.36 -5.28 -27.53
C GLY A 84 -23.63 -4.33 -26.36
N ASN A 85 -24.11 -4.88 -25.25
CA ASN A 85 -24.35 -4.13 -24.00
C ASN A 85 -23.05 -3.78 -23.25
N HIS A 86 -21.97 -3.42 -23.95
CA HIS A 86 -20.63 -3.29 -23.38
C HIS A 86 -20.50 -2.14 -22.38
N ASP A 87 -21.15 -1.00 -22.62
CA ASP A 87 -21.18 0.14 -21.69
C ASP A 87 -21.85 -0.20 -20.36
N ILE A 88 -22.99 -0.90 -20.43
CA ILE A 88 -23.72 -1.35 -19.24
C ILE A 88 -22.87 -2.33 -18.43
N ILE A 89 -22.14 -3.21 -19.11
CA ILE A 89 -21.24 -4.16 -18.46
C ILE A 89 -20.07 -3.43 -17.81
N GLU A 90 -19.43 -2.49 -18.50
CA GLU A 90 -18.34 -1.67 -17.93
C GLU A 90 -18.79 -0.92 -16.68
N THR A 91 -19.97 -0.30 -16.74
CA THR A 91 -20.54 0.47 -15.63
C THR A 91 -20.66 -0.42 -14.38
N LYS A 92 -21.25 -1.62 -14.52
CA LYS A 92 -21.38 -2.59 -13.43
C LYS A 92 -20.03 -3.09 -12.88
N ILE A 93 -19.04 -3.30 -13.75
CA ILE A 93 -17.70 -3.70 -13.33
C ILE A 93 -17.02 -2.56 -12.56
N THR A 94 -17.21 -1.32 -13.00
CA THR A 94 -16.66 -0.12 -12.38
C THR A 94 -17.26 0.12 -11.00
N GLU A 95 -18.59 0.04 -10.86
CA GLU A 95 -19.27 0.16 -9.57
C GLU A 95 -18.74 -0.87 -8.57
N ASN A 96 -18.70 -2.15 -8.96
CA ASN A 96 -18.18 -3.21 -8.10
C ASN A 96 -16.70 -2.99 -7.73
N TYR A 97 -15.88 -2.57 -8.69
CA TYR A 97 -14.49 -2.20 -8.40
C TYR A 97 -14.38 -1.07 -7.37
N MET A 98 -15.19 -0.02 -7.49
CA MET A 98 -15.18 1.12 -6.56
C MET A 98 -15.61 0.69 -5.16
N ASP A 99 -16.66 -0.12 -5.04
CA ASP A 99 -17.15 -0.63 -3.75
C ASP A 99 -16.09 -1.50 -3.05
N VAL A 100 -15.50 -2.44 -3.79
CA VAL A 100 -14.43 -3.31 -3.28
C VAL A 100 -13.21 -2.49 -2.89
N LEU A 101 -12.81 -1.52 -3.71
CA LEU A 101 -11.64 -0.69 -3.44
C LEU A 101 -11.86 0.21 -2.20
N ALA A 102 -13.03 0.83 -2.08
CA ALA A 102 -13.38 1.65 -0.93
C ALA A 102 -13.34 0.83 0.36
N THR A 103 -13.94 -0.37 0.34
CA THR A 103 -13.93 -1.29 1.48
C THR A 103 -12.50 -1.71 1.85
N ALA A 104 -11.67 -2.04 0.85
CA ALA A 104 -10.27 -2.41 1.06
C ALA A 104 -9.45 -1.28 1.71
N ILE A 105 -9.65 -0.03 1.26
CA ILE A 105 -8.96 1.15 1.80
C ILE A 105 -9.41 1.42 3.24
N LEU A 106 -10.70 1.29 3.55
CA LEU A 106 -11.20 1.45 4.92
C LEU A 106 -10.57 0.44 5.88
N LEU A 107 -10.49 -0.83 5.48
CA LEU A 107 -9.83 -1.88 6.27
C LEU A 107 -8.34 -1.62 6.49
N GLN A 108 -7.66 -1.03 5.50
CA GLN A 108 -6.25 -0.67 5.61
C GLN A 108 -6.02 0.47 6.62
N ASN A 109 -6.93 1.44 6.66
CA ASN A 109 -6.80 2.62 7.53
C ASN A 109 -7.16 2.32 8.98
N ASN A 110 -8.20 1.50 9.23
CA ASN A 110 -8.70 1.21 10.57
C ASN A 110 -7.66 0.54 11.49
N THR A 111 -6.68 -0.19 10.94
CA THR A 111 -5.60 -0.81 11.72
C THR A 111 -4.57 0.20 12.22
N THR A 112 -4.46 1.37 11.58
CA THR A 112 -3.53 2.42 12.03
C THR A 112 -4.00 3.18 13.27
N GLU A 113 -5.28 3.06 13.64
CA GLU A 113 -5.88 3.78 14.77
C GLU A 113 -5.86 2.98 16.09
N THR A 114 -5.82 1.65 16.08
CA THR A 114 -5.93 0.81 17.30
C THR A 114 -4.71 0.86 18.26
N THR A 115 -3.65 1.61 17.95
CA THR A 115 -2.55 1.91 18.89
C THR A 115 -2.59 3.33 19.47
N ARG A 116 -3.64 4.09 19.19
CA ARG A 116 -3.93 5.39 19.80
C ARG A 116 -5.24 5.26 20.57
N ASP A 117 -5.25 5.74 21.81
CA ASP A 117 -6.43 5.86 22.68
C ASP A 117 -6.92 4.60 23.40
N ARG A 118 -6.15 4.22 24.44
CA ARG A 118 -6.77 3.70 25.66
C ARG A 118 -6.09 4.28 26.90
N SER A 119 -6.17 5.61 27.10
CA SER A 119 -6.07 6.17 28.45
C SER A 119 -7.48 6.45 28.95
N VAL A 120 -8.01 5.46 29.67
CA VAL A 120 -9.11 5.64 30.61
C VAL A 120 -8.70 6.73 31.59
N THR A 121 -9.48 7.80 31.66
CA THR A 121 -9.43 8.76 32.75
C THR A 121 -10.00 8.09 34.00
N PRO A 122 -9.29 8.11 35.13
CA PRO A 122 -9.99 8.28 36.39
C PRO A 122 -9.50 9.54 37.10
N ALA A 123 -10.46 10.24 37.67
CA ALA A 123 -10.25 11.40 38.52
C ALA A 123 -9.33 11.07 39.69
N ILE A 124 -8.52 12.07 40.04
CA ILE A 124 -7.55 12.11 41.13
C ILE A 124 -8.22 11.78 42.47
N SER A 125 -7.63 10.87 43.24
CA SER A 125 -7.48 10.97 44.71
C SER A 125 -6.47 9.95 45.26
N GLU A 126 -5.39 10.51 45.81
CA GLU A 126 -4.54 10.09 46.93
C GLU A 126 -3.99 8.66 47.13
N SER A 127 -2.65 8.67 47.25
CA SER A 127 -1.78 7.87 48.11
C SER A 127 -1.63 6.37 47.82
N SER A 128 -0.42 5.99 47.41
CA SER A 128 0.38 4.93 48.05
C SER A 128 1.62 4.66 47.21
N SER A 129 2.75 4.57 47.89
CA SER A 129 4.04 4.09 47.42
C SER A 129 3.94 2.82 46.57
N ASN A 130 4.70 2.74 45.48
CA ASN A 130 5.61 1.63 45.21
C ASN A 130 6.58 1.97 44.08
N GLN A 131 7.87 1.83 44.37
CA GLN A 131 8.95 1.85 43.40
C GLN A 131 8.87 0.58 42.54
N THR A 132 8.90 0.71 41.22
CA THR A 132 9.51 -0.31 40.34
C THR A 132 10.02 0.32 39.05
N LEU A 133 11.35 0.34 38.95
CA LEU A 133 12.16 0.06 37.76
C LEU A 133 11.76 0.81 36.48
N ASP A 134 12.24 2.04 36.32
CA ASP A 134 12.25 2.72 35.02
C ASP A 134 13.38 2.14 34.15
N HIS A 135 12.97 1.30 33.21
CA HIS A 135 13.77 0.93 32.05
C HIS A 135 14.03 2.20 31.24
N ASN A 136 15.29 2.47 30.94
CA ASN A 136 15.73 3.56 30.06
C ASN A 136 15.08 3.46 28.68
N LEU A 137 13.83 3.90 28.54
CA LEU A 137 13.32 4.39 27.27
C LEU A 137 13.87 5.79 27.11
N THR A 138 14.90 5.93 26.27
CA THR A 138 15.40 7.20 25.77
C THR A 138 14.25 7.96 25.11
N ARG A 139 13.48 8.67 25.92
CA ARG A 139 12.35 9.49 25.50
C ARG A 139 12.92 10.60 24.64
N MET A 140 12.46 10.71 23.39
CA MET A 140 12.82 11.86 22.57
C MET A 140 12.45 13.14 23.34
N PRO A 141 13.39 14.09 23.49
CA PRO A 141 13.10 15.37 24.13
C PRO A 141 11.89 15.99 23.42
N LYS A 142 10.80 16.20 24.16
CA LYS A 142 9.63 16.90 23.62
C LYS A 142 10.06 18.33 23.32
N ARG A 143 10.33 18.64 22.05
CA ARG A 143 10.53 20.03 21.63
C ARG A 143 9.17 20.71 21.64
N GLU A 144 9.07 21.80 22.38
CA GLU A 144 7.88 22.63 22.39
C GLU A 144 7.71 23.26 21.02
N LEU A 145 6.60 22.93 20.36
CA LEU A 145 6.23 23.59 19.12
C LEU A 145 5.83 25.02 19.47
N ARG A 146 6.51 25.99 18.88
CA ARG A 146 6.11 27.39 19.03
C ARG A 146 4.71 27.55 18.45
N LYS A 147 3.79 28.06 19.26
CA LYS A 147 2.42 28.39 18.81
C LYS A 147 2.49 29.57 17.85
N PHE A 148 1.77 29.47 16.74
CA PHE A 148 1.64 30.55 15.76
C PHE A 148 0.26 31.17 15.94
N ASP A 149 0.23 32.45 16.32
CA ASP A 149 -1.01 33.15 16.65
C ASP A 149 -1.74 33.71 15.41
N GLY A 150 -1.35 33.28 14.20
CA GLY A 150 -2.02 33.66 12.96
C GLY A 150 -1.67 35.06 12.43
N LYS A 151 -0.81 35.81 13.12
CA LYS A 151 -0.41 37.17 12.71
C LYS A 151 0.53 37.13 11.51
N LEU A 152 0.20 37.91 10.47
CA LEU A 152 0.96 37.94 9.21
C LEU A 152 2.41 38.45 9.41
N GLU A 153 2.62 39.38 10.35
CA GLU A 153 3.94 39.92 10.70
C GLU A 153 4.88 38.83 11.26
N GLU A 154 4.32 37.85 11.97
CA GLU A 154 5.08 36.76 12.60
C GLU A 154 5.24 35.54 11.68
N TRP A 155 4.51 35.49 10.56
CA TRP A 155 4.54 34.38 9.60
C TRP A 155 5.94 34.11 9.06
N LYS A 156 6.70 35.16 8.74
CA LYS A 156 8.05 35.01 8.18
C LYS A 156 9.01 34.37 9.19
N ALA A 157 8.93 34.77 10.46
CA ALA A 157 9.73 34.20 11.54
C ALA A 157 9.30 32.76 11.87
N PHE A 158 7.99 32.50 11.91
CA PHE A 158 7.45 31.15 12.11
C PHE A 158 7.83 30.20 10.97
N SER A 159 7.71 30.63 9.71
CA SER A 159 8.07 29.85 8.53
C SER A 159 9.55 29.45 8.54
N HIS A 160 10.44 30.39 8.91
CA HIS A 160 11.87 30.10 9.02
C HIS A 160 12.18 29.10 10.15
N TRP A 161 11.58 29.30 11.33
CA TRP A 161 11.71 28.37 12.46
C TRP A 161 11.16 26.96 12.14
N PHE A 162 10.01 26.89 11.46
CA PHE A 162 9.38 25.64 11.06
C PHE A 162 10.23 24.90 10.03
N LYS A 163 10.73 25.59 9.00
CA LYS A 163 11.64 24.99 8.00
C LYS A 163 12.91 24.46 8.66
N SER A 164 13.50 25.20 9.59
CA SER A 164 14.69 24.76 10.35
C SER A 164 14.41 23.53 11.21
N ASN A 165 13.24 23.44 11.86
CA ASN A 165 12.89 22.29 12.72
C ASN A 165 12.44 21.05 11.95
N VAL A 166 11.93 21.20 10.73
CA VAL A 166 11.45 20.08 9.90
C VAL A 166 12.56 19.50 9.01
N HIS A 167 13.51 20.31 8.51
CA HIS A 167 14.57 19.85 7.59
C HIS A 167 15.81 19.24 8.28
N GLU A 168 15.95 19.38 9.59
CA GLU A 168 17.05 18.76 10.34
C GLU A 168 16.93 17.23 10.48
N ARG A 169 15.80 16.64 10.07
CA ARG A 169 15.55 15.18 10.18
C ARG A 169 16.28 14.33 9.15
N HIS A 170 16.79 14.90 8.06
CA HIS A 170 17.48 14.12 7.02
C HIS A 170 19.01 14.07 7.16
N LYS A 171 19.61 14.79 8.12
CA LYS A 171 21.07 14.75 8.36
C LYS A 171 21.51 14.14 9.69
N SER A 172 20.58 13.73 10.56
CA SER A 172 20.92 13.15 11.87
C SER A 172 20.89 11.62 11.95
N ASN A 173 20.43 10.90 10.91
CA ASN A 173 20.51 9.43 10.86
C ASN A 173 21.78 8.89 10.18
N VAL A 174 22.67 9.75 9.66
CA VAL A 174 23.95 9.31 9.07
C VAL A 174 25.10 9.39 10.08
N LEU A 175 25.01 10.22 11.13
CA LEU A 175 26.12 10.40 12.08
C LEU A 175 26.09 9.48 13.31
N VAL A 176 25.01 8.70 13.51
CA VAL A 176 24.96 7.71 14.61
C VAL A 176 25.63 6.38 14.20
N GLY A 177 25.75 6.10 12.90
CA GLY A 177 26.42 4.89 12.39
C GLY A 177 27.95 4.98 12.34
N GLU A 178 28.52 6.17 12.23
CA GLU A 178 29.97 6.35 12.06
C GLU A 178 30.73 6.57 13.38
N ALA A 179 30.03 7.05 14.43
CA ALA A 179 30.59 7.15 15.77
C ALA A 179 30.75 5.78 16.47
N ALA A 180 29.96 4.78 16.10
CA ALA A 180 30.03 3.44 16.70
C ALA A 180 31.25 2.63 16.22
N ASN A 181 31.72 2.84 14.99
CA ASN A 181 32.87 2.11 14.44
C ASN A 181 34.23 2.74 14.78
N THR A 182 34.28 3.98 15.27
CA THR A 182 35.55 4.61 15.69
C THR A 182 35.91 4.26 17.14
N ILE A 183 34.94 3.98 18.00
CA ILE A 183 35.19 3.63 19.41
C ILE A 183 35.71 2.18 19.54
N ALA A 184 35.32 1.27 18.64
CA ALA A 184 35.86 -0.10 18.61
C ALA A 184 37.35 -0.17 18.20
N SER A 185 37.88 0.85 17.50
CA SER A 185 39.29 0.89 17.09
C SER A 185 40.20 1.63 18.09
N GLN A 186 39.66 2.36 19.06
CA GLN A 186 40.48 3.06 20.08
C GLN A 186 40.46 2.40 21.46
N GLY A 187 39.54 1.44 21.70
CA GLY A 187 39.47 0.68 22.96
C GLY A 187 40.47 -0.47 23.12
N LEU A 188 41.19 -0.86 22.06
CA LEU A 188 42.17 -1.97 22.11
C LEU A 188 43.64 -1.52 22.22
N MET A 189 43.90 -0.20 22.33
CA MET A 189 45.27 0.33 22.41
C MET A 189 45.60 0.99 23.76
N TYR A 190 44.96 0.57 24.86
CA TYR A 190 45.29 1.05 26.22
C TYR A 190 45.40 -0.05 27.30
N ILE A 191 45.54 -1.33 26.90
CA ILE A 191 45.86 -2.44 27.84
C ILE A 191 47.25 -3.05 27.55
N ALA A 192 48.06 -2.42 26.71
CA ALA A 192 49.48 -2.76 26.59
C ALA A 192 50.31 -1.52 26.89
N ILE A 193 51.33 -1.66 27.74
CA ILE A 193 52.24 -0.62 28.28
C ILE A 193 51.81 -0.06 29.64
N SER A 194 51.84 -0.93 30.66
CA SER A 194 52.45 -0.62 31.95
C SER A 194 52.78 -1.93 32.67
N THR A 195 53.94 -2.49 32.32
CA THR A 195 54.77 -3.34 33.18
C THR A 195 56.21 -2.98 32.88
#